data_AF-A0AAV5AJH6-F1
#
_entry.id   AF-A0AAV5AJH6-F1
#
_cell.length_a   1.000
_cell.length_b   1.000
_cell.length_c   1.000
_cell.angle_alpha   90.00
_cell.angle_beta   90.00
_cell.angle_gamma   90.00
#
_symmetry.space_group_name_H-M   'P 1'
#
loop_
_entity.id
_entity.type
_entity.pdbx_description
1 polymer ?
#
loop_
_entity_poly.entity_id
_entity_poly.type
_entity_poly.pdbx_seq_one_letter_code
_entity_poly.pdbx_strand_id
1 'polypeptide(L)'
;MVSFGDFSSLCANVPSFPWCNLFYRQLQFTDSIILAPPSIAGVGINPVCDIPHLDPSSSQFGNIANVVLCGVSFFITLGLIVITWRRKAAVARIELLYLLICYAISLVFQLLTTSSFLEQGSTALVVLTAIHAGIVAALFWALLGNALVSMQVVEDGTLSSLISRFVVLYYYDAFCMKYGRYVICKGTDSRIDGSFIATLLETLAVIVLVAGWKNITEDSWEEEENDYYR
;
A
#
# COMPACT_ATOMS: atom_id res chain seq x y z
N MET A 1 4.85 -12.38 26.79
CA MET A 1 5.03 -13.12 25.53
C MET A 1 3.99 -12.62 24.55
N VAL A 2 4.36 -12.27 23.32
CA VAL A 2 3.40 -11.88 22.28
C VAL A 2 2.78 -13.15 21.70
N SER A 3 1.46 -13.26 21.69
CA SER A 3 0.74 -14.37 21.07
C SER A 3 0.49 -14.07 19.58
N PHE A 4 0.30 -15.10 18.77
CA PHE A 4 -0.15 -14.90 17.39
C PHE A 4 -1.50 -14.17 17.38
N GLY A 5 -1.63 -13.17 16.51
CA GLY A 5 -2.82 -12.32 16.44
C GLY A 5 -2.91 -11.24 17.52
N ASP A 6 -1.87 -11.06 18.35
CA ASP A 6 -1.82 -9.97 19.33
C ASP A 6 -1.37 -8.65 18.66
N PHE A 7 -2.33 -7.89 18.15
CA PHE A 7 -2.12 -6.57 17.55
C PHE A 7 -2.05 -5.44 18.58
N SER A 8 -2.24 -5.72 19.88
CA SER A 8 -2.33 -4.67 20.91
C SER A 8 -1.09 -3.78 20.91
N SER A 9 0.09 -4.41 20.97
CA SER A 9 1.36 -3.67 20.93
C SER A 9 1.60 -2.95 19.60
N LEU A 10 1.16 -3.52 18.48
CA LEU A 10 1.35 -2.92 17.16
C LEU A 10 0.48 -1.67 17.01
N CYS A 11 -0.80 -1.75 17.39
CA CYS A 11 -1.74 -0.65 17.29
C CYS A 11 -1.50 0.48 18.30
N ALA A 12 -0.92 0.16 19.46
CA ALA A 12 -0.54 1.18 20.44
C ALA A 12 0.74 1.96 20.03
N ASN A 13 1.64 1.32 19.28
CA ASN A 13 2.95 1.89 18.93
C ASN A 13 3.04 2.39 17.48
N VAL A 14 2.23 1.83 16.58
CA VAL A 14 2.15 2.19 15.18
C VAL A 14 0.68 2.49 14.85
N PRO A 15 0.16 3.63 15.33
CA PRO A 15 -1.26 3.96 15.19
C PRO A 15 -1.69 4.04 13.73
N SER A 16 -0.78 4.48 12.85
CA SER A 16 -0.98 4.58 11.41
C SER A 16 -1.06 3.24 10.69
N PHE A 17 -0.93 2.11 11.40
CA PHE A 17 -1.10 0.79 10.77
C PHE A 17 -2.58 0.59 10.45
N PRO A 18 -2.98 0.55 9.15
CA PRO A 18 -4.39 0.66 8.78
C PRO A 18 -5.25 -0.43 9.39
N TRP A 19 -4.70 -1.62 9.64
CA TRP A 19 -5.43 -2.77 10.15
C TRP A 19 -5.97 -2.55 11.56
N CYS A 20 -5.41 -1.59 12.31
CA CYS A 20 -5.93 -1.20 13.62
C CYS A 20 -7.37 -0.69 13.55
N ASN A 21 -7.78 -0.13 12.42
CA ASN A 21 -9.16 0.33 12.21
C ASN A 21 -10.19 -0.81 12.26
N LEU A 22 -9.78 -2.06 11.96
CA LEU A 22 -10.68 -3.23 11.95
C LEU A 22 -11.13 -3.63 13.36
N PHE A 23 -10.31 -3.36 14.38
CA PHE A 23 -10.55 -3.83 15.75
C PHE A 23 -11.27 -2.80 16.62
N TYR A 24 -11.15 -1.50 16.32
CA TYR A 24 -11.67 -0.42 17.16
C TYR A 24 -13.14 -0.59 17.53
N ARG A 25 -13.99 -0.86 16.52
CA ARG A 25 -15.43 -1.06 16.70
C ARG A 25 -15.74 -2.26 17.59
N GLN A 26 -15.01 -3.36 17.46
CA GLN A 26 -15.22 -4.56 18.28
C GLN A 26 -14.83 -4.31 19.74
N LEU A 27 -13.72 -3.59 19.95
CA LEU A 27 -13.22 -3.25 21.28
C LEU A 27 -14.13 -2.28 22.03
N GLN A 28 -14.86 -1.40 21.34
CA GLN A 28 -15.83 -0.52 21.98
C GLN A 28 -16.98 -1.27 22.68
N PHE A 29 -17.36 -2.44 22.16
CA PHE A 29 -18.41 -3.27 22.75
C PHE A 29 -17.85 -4.28 23.76
N THR A 30 -16.53 -4.31 23.97
CA THR A 30 -15.89 -5.24 24.90
C THR A 30 -15.38 -4.47 26.12
N ASP A 31 -15.92 -4.76 27.31
CA ASP A 31 -15.64 -4.03 28.57
C ASP A 31 -14.18 -4.15 29.09
N SER A 32 -13.28 -4.79 28.34
CA SER A 32 -11.90 -5.03 28.76
C SER A 32 -10.97 -3.83 28.55
N ILE A 33 -11.35 -2.85 27.72
CA ILE A 33 -10.49 -1.71 27.35
C ILE A 33 -11.32 -0.42 27.31
N ILE A 34 -10.82 0.64 27.97
CA ILE A 34 -11.38 1.99 27.86
C ILE A 34 -10.77 2.64 26.62
N LEU A 35 -11.61 2.99 25.63
CA LEU A 35 -11.22 3.73 24.44
C LEU A 35 -11.76 5.16 24.50
N ALA A 36 -11.10 6.08 23.79
CA ALA A 36 -11.60 7.42 23.57
C ALA A 36 -12.94 7.40 22.79
N PRO A 37 -13.80 8.42 22.96
CA PRO A 37 -14.99 8.53 22.14
C PRO A 37 -14.62 8.69 20.65
N PRO A 38 -15.39 8.09 19.71
CA PRO A 38 -15.11 8.11 18.27
C PRO A 38 -14.79 9.48 17.66
N SER A 39 -15.44 10.52 18.18
CA SER A 39 -15.36 11.90 17.67
C SER A 39 -14.07 12.62 18.04
N ILE A 40 -13.33 12.12 19.02
CA ILE A 40 -12.10 12.74 19.55
C ILE A 40 -10.90 11.79 19.37
N ALA A 41 -11.16 10.50 19.18
CA ALA A 41 -10.12 9.50 19.02
C ALA A 41 -9.28 9.74 17.76
N GLY A 42 -7.97 9.87 17.94
CA GLY A 42 -7.02 9.83 16.83
C GLY A 42 -6.89 8.44 16.22
N VAL A 43 -6.08 8.35 15.17
CA VAL A 43 -5.82 7.08 14.47
C VAL A 43 -5.13 6.09 15.43
N GLY A 44 -5.59 4.83 15.47
CA GLY A 44 -4.99 3.76 16.26
C GLY A 44 -5.90 3.21 17.38
N ILE A 45 -5.31 2.46 18.31
CA ILE A 45 -5.99 1.88 19.49
C ILE A 45 -5.13 2.16 20.72
N ASN A 46 -5.64 2.99 21.64
CA ASN A 46 -4.89 3.50 22.80
C ASN A 46 -3.42 3.80 22.50
N PRO A 47 -3.15 4.61 21.47
CA PRO A 47 -1.79 4.91 21.04
C PRO A 47 -1.04 5.77 22.06
N VAL A 48 0.26 5.57 22.15
CA VAL A 48 1.15 6.42 22.98
C VAL A 48 1.32 7.81 22.34
N CYS A 49 1.15 7.90 21.03
CA CYS A 49 1.30 9.09 20.21
C CYS A 49 0.44 8.93 18.96
N ASP A 50 -0.60 9.74 18.79
CA ASP A 50 -1.57 9.64 17.70
C ASP A 50 -1.60 10.84 16.77
N ILE A 51 -2.13 10.57 15.58
CA ILE A 51 -2.56 11.62 14.66
C ILE A 51 -4.00 11.98 15.07
N PRO A 52 -4.28 13.24 15.42
CA PRO A 52 -5.60 13.65 15.86
C PRO A 52 -6.65 13.46 14.75
N HIS A 53 -7.91 13.31 15.16
CA HIS A 53 -9.02 13.37 14.23
C HIS A 53 -9.10 14.75 13.57
N LEU A 54 -9.47 14.79 12.29
CA LEU A 54 -9.68 16.06 11.60
C LEU A 54 -10.94 16.73 12.14
N ASP A 55 -10.77 17.78 12.93
CA ASP A 55 -11.87 18.62 13.40
C ASP A 55 -11.76 20.03 12.77
N PRO A 56 -12.67 20.39 11.85
CA PRO A 56 -12.66 21.69 11.17
C PRO A 56 -12.81 22.90 12.11
N SER A 57 -13.32 22.68 13.33
CA SER A 57 -13.53 23.74 14.32
C SER A 57 -12.32 23.98 15.21
N SER A 58 -11.35 23.07 15.21
CA SER A 58 -10.09 23.18 15.96
C SER A 58 -8.89 23.28 15.00
N SER A 59 -7.72 23.69 15.51
CA SER A 59 -6.48 23.76 14.73
C SER A 59 -5.82 22.38 14.52
N GLN A 60 -6.60 21.30 14.55
CA GLN A 60 -6.12 19.92 14.40
C GLN A 60 -6.25 19.50 12.94
N PHE A 61 -5.12 19.42 12.27
CA PHE A 61 -5.00 18.88 10.92
C PHE A 61 -4.67 17.41 11.09
N GLY A 62 -5.46 16.51 10.50
CA GLY A 62 -5.23 15.05 10.53
C GLY A 62 -3.89 14.65 9.90
N ASN A 63 -3.83 13.54 9.17
CA ASN A 63 -2.55 13.08 8.61
C ASN A 63 -2.13 13.85 7.34
N ILE A 64 -1.87 15.16 7.48
CA ILE A 64 -1.63 16.06 6.35
C ILE A 64 -0.37 15.70 5.56
N ALA A 65 0.69 15.26 6.25
CA ALA A 65 1.94 14.85 5.61
C ALA A 65 1.71 13.64 4.69
N ASN A 66 1.03 12.59 5.19
CA ASN A 66 0.72 11.43 4.39
C ASN A 66 -0.26 11.75 3.25
N VAL A 67 -1.25 12.62 3.48
CA VAL A 67 -2.20 13.05 2.44
C VAL A 67 -1.49 13.73 1.27
N VAL A 68 -0.59 14.68 1.56
CA VAL A 68 0.18 15.38 0.53
C VAL A 68 1.08 14.40 -0.23
N LEU A 69 1.77 13.51 0.49
CA LEU A 69 2.66 12.52 -0.12
C LEU A 69 1.89 11.54 -1.00
N CYS A 70 0.79 10.95 -0.52
CA CYS A 70 -0.08 10.08 -1.32
C CYS A 70 -0.58 10.79 -2.59
N GLY A 71 -0.95 12.07 -2.49
CA GLY A 71 -1.36 12.87 -3.64
C GLY A 71 -0.26 13.01 -4.69
N VAL A 72 0.96 13.37 -4.27
CA VAL A 72 2.12 13.46 -5.17
C VAL A 72 2.45 12.09 -5.79
N SER A 73 2.50 11.03 -4.98
CA SER A 73 2.75 9.65 -5.43
C SER A 73 1.72 9.16 -6.43
N PHE A 74 0.45 9.55 -6.29
CA PHE A 74 -0.60 9.20 -7.23
C PHE A 74 -0.33 9.80 -8.61
N PHE A 75 -0.01 11.10 -8.69
CA PHE A 75 0.32 11.74 -9.96
C PHE A 75 1.60 11.20 -10.59
N ILE A 76 2.61 10.89 -9.78
CA ILE A 76 3.83 10.21 -10.26
C ILE A 76 3.46 8.85 -10.88
N THR A 77 2.64 8.06 -10.19
CA THR A 77 2.22 6.74 -10.66
C THR A 77 1.41 6.83 -11.95
N LEU A 78 0.52 7.83 -12.09
CA LEU A 78 -0.16 8.10 -13.37
C LEU A 78 0.83 8.42 -14.50
N GLY A 79 1.85 9.22 -14.22
CA GLY A 79 2.93 9.48 -15.18
C GLY A 79 3.66 8.20 -15.59
N LEU A 80 3.99 7.33 -14.64
CA LEU A 80 4.60 6.02 -14.91
C LEU A 80 3.68 5.11 -15.74
N ILE A 81 2.38 5.07 -15.46
CA ILE A 81 1.39 4.32 -16.25
C ILE A 81 1.39 4.80 -17.70
N VAL A 82 1.38 6.12 -17.93
CA VAL A 82 1.44 6.69 -19.29
C VAL A 82 2.74 6.31 -19.99
N ILE A 83 3.87 6.39 -19.30
CA ILE A 83 5.19 6.01 -19.85
C ILE A 83 5.19 4.53 -20.28
N THR A 84 4.72 3.64 -19.41
CA THR A 84 4.67 2.19 -19.67
C THR A 84 3.68 1.85 -20.79
N TRP A 85 2.51 2.50 -20.81
CA TRP A 85 1.47 2.26 -21.82
C TRP A 85 1.89 2.67 -23.24
N ARG A 86 2.73 3.70 -23.37
CA ARG A 86 3.20 4.19 -24.67
C ARG A 86 4.23 3.28 -25.35
N ARG A 87 4.81 2.27 -24.68
CA ARG A 87 5.79 1.34 -25.28
C ARG A 87 5.11 0.22 -26.07
N LYS A 88 5.55 -0.02 -27.30
CA LYS A 88 4.87 -0.92 -28.26
C LYS A 88 5.30 -2.39 -28.21
N ALA A 89 6.54 -2.72 -27.83
CA ALA A 89 6.95 -4.09 -27.51
C ALA A 89 7.92 -4.12 -26.31
N ALA A 90 7.52 -4.81 -25.26
CA ALA A 90 8.33 -5.00 -24.07
C ALA A 90 7.75 -6.18 -23.30
N VAL A 91 8.62 -7.11 -22.93
CA VAL A 91 8.35 -8.24 -22.02
C VAL A 91 7.75 -7.69 -20.72
N ALA A 92 6.76 -8.39 -20.16
CA ALA A 92 6.04 -8.00 -18.93
C ALA A 92 5.32 -6.64 -18.92
N ARG A 93 5.06 -5.98 -20.07
CA ARG A 93 4.42 -4.64 -20.09
C ARG A 93 3.06 -4.61 -19.42
N ILE A 94 2.20 -5.60 -19.70
CA ILE A 94 0.80 -5.61 -19.21
C ILE A 94 0.77 -5.91 -17.70
N GLU A 95 1.71 -6.74 -17.26
CA GLU A 95 1.96 -7.14 -15.89
C GLU A 95 2.44 -5.94 -15.07
N LEU A 96 3.34 -5.14 -15.63
CA LEU A 96 3.81 -3.89 -15.01
C LEU A 96 2.69 -2.84 -14.95
N LEU A 97 1.88 -2.70 -16.01
CA LEU A 97 0.71 -1.82 -15.98
C LEU A 97 -0.30 -2.24 -14.91
N TYR A 98 -0.54 -3.54 -14.76
CA TYR A 98 -1.41 -4.06 -13.71
C TYR A 98 -0.88 -3.72 -12.31
N LEU A 99 0.42 -3.91 -12.06
CA LEU A 99 1.06 -3.52 -10.80
C LEU A 99 0.90 -2.02 -10.52
N LEU A 100 1.17 -1.16 -11.52
CA LEU A 100 1.06 0.29 -11.39
C LEU A 100 -0.39 0.74 -11.14
N ILE A 101 -1.37 0.12 -11.80
CA ILE A 101 -2.79 0.42 -11.58
C ILE A 101 -3.23 -0.01 -10.18
N CYS A 102 -2.84 -1.21 -9.72
CA CYS A 102 -3.10 -1.65 -8.36
C CYS A 102 -2.47 -0.69 -7.34
N TYR A 103 -1.27 -0.18 -7.62
CA TYR A 103 -0.60 0.77 -6.73
C TYR A 103 -1.33 2.12 -6.68
N ALA A 104 -1.73 2.64 -7.84
CA ALA A 104 -2.53 3.87 -7.92
C ALA A 104 -3.86 3.75 -7.14
N ILE A 105 -4.53 2.60 -7.23
CA ILE A 105 -5.76 2.34 -6.46
C ILE A 105 -5.42 2.24 -4.96
N SER A 106 -4.33 1.57 -4.58
CA SER A 106 -3.89 1.48 -3.19
C SER A 106 -3.65 2.86 -2.56
N LEU A 107 -3.03 3.79 -3.29
CA LEU A 107 -2.80 5.17 -2.81
C LEU A 107 -4.12 5.90 -2.48
N VAL A 108 -5.17 5.68 -3.26
CA VAL A 108 -6.50 6.25 -2.98
C VAL A 108 -7.08 5.66 -1.70
N PHE A 109 -6.99 4.34 -1.53
CA PHE A 109 -7.49 3.67 -0.32
C PHE A 109 -6.64 3.99 0.92
N GLN A 110 -5.33 4.17 0.77
CA GLN A 110 -4.46 4.64 1.83
C GLN A 110 -4.87 6.03 2.29
N LEU A 111 -5.15 6.94 1.35
CA LEU A 111 -5.66 8.27 1.66
C LEU A 111 -6.97 8.18 2.46
N LEU A 112 -7.90 7.28 2.11
CA LEU A 112 -9.16 7.16 2.84
C LEU A 112 -9.03 6.51 4.23
N THR A 113 -8.06 5.62 4.41
CA THR A 113 -7.96 4.79 5.63
C THR A 113 -7.00 5.32 6.68
N THR A 114 -6.02 6.16 6.30
CA THR A 114 -4.95 6.64 7.18
C THR A 114 -4.92 8.16 7.38
N SER A 115 -5.77 8.91 6.65
CA SER A 115 -5.85 10.38 6.72
C SER A 115 -6.48 10.94 7.98
N SER A 116 -7.17 10.10 8.78
CA SER A 116 -7.97 10.53 9.94
C SER A 116 -9.21 11.38 9.57
N PHE A 117 -9.72 11.26 8.34
CA PHE A 117 -10.93 11.98 7.90
C PHE A 117 -12.25 11.35 8.37
N LEU A 118 -12.26 10.03 8.58
CA LEU A 118 -13.43 9.29 9.03
C LEU A 118 -13.34 9.07 10.53
N GLU A 119 -14.49 9.12 11.20
CA GLU A 119 -14.57 8.81 12.63
C GLU A 119 -14.13 7.37 12.92
N GLN A 120 -13.39 7.22 14.01
CA GLN A 120 -12.81 5.95 14.41
C GLN A 120 -13.89 4.96 14.87
N GLY A 121 -13.87 3.74 14.33
CA GLY A 121 -14.89 2.71 14.60
C GLY A 121 -16.15 2.77 13.72
N SER A 122 -16.22 3.73 12.79
CA SER A 122 -17.30 3.79 11.80
C SER A 122 -17.31 2.54 10.89
N THR A 123 -18.51 2.10 10.46
CA THR A 123 -18.63 0.96 9.53
C THR A 123 -17.94 1.23 8.21
N ALA A 124 -18.02 2.48 7.71
CA ALA A 124 -17.36 2.90 6.49
C ALA A 124 -15.84 2.73 6.57
N LEU A 125 -15.20 3.18 7.67
CA LEU A 125 -13.76 3.05 7.84
C LEU A 125 -13.32 1.58 7.92
N VAL A 126 -14.08 0.73 8.61
CA VAL A 126 -13.81 -0.72 8.68
C VAL A 126 -13.87 -1.37 7.30
N VAL A 127 -14.92 -1.11 6.52
CA VAL A 127 -15.09 -1.67 5.17
C VAL A 127 -13.99 -1.17 4.22
N LEU A 128 -13.69 0.13 4.22
CA LEU A 128 -12.62 0.70 3.40
C LEU A 128 -11.25 0.12 3.78
N THR A 129 -11.00 -0.09 5.07
CA THR A 129 -9.76 -0.72 5.55
C THR A 129 -9.64 -2.17 5.08
N ALA A 130 -10.74 -2.94 5.10
CA ALA A 130 -10.74 -4.31 4.60
C ALA A 130 -10.45 -4.38 3.09
N ILE A 131 -11.06 -3.50 2.30
CA ILE A 131 -10.78 -3.40 0.86
C ILE A 131 -9.32 -2.98 0.62
N HIS A 132 -8.82 -1.99 1.37
CA HIS A 132 -7.43 -1.54 1.28
C HIS A 132 -6.46 -2.69 1.57
N ALA A 133 -6.70 -3.48 2.62
CA ALA A 133 -5.86 -4.64 2.93
C ALA A 133 -5.85 -5.67 1.79
N GLY A 134 -7.00 -5.91 1.15
CA GLY A 134 -7.09 -6.77 -0.03
C GLY A 134 -6.30 -6.23 -1.24
N ILE A 135 -6.30 -4.91 -1.46
CA ILE A 135 -5.50 -4.26 -2.51
C ILE A 135 -4.00 -4.39 -2.21
N VAL A 136 -3.58 -4.19 -0.96
CA VAL A 136 -2.18 -4.36 -0.53
C VAL A 136 -1.73 -5.81 -0.72
N ALA A 137 -2.57 -6.79 -0.40
CA ALA A 137 -2.28 -8.20 -0.69
C ALA A 137 -2.14 -8.45 -2.20
N ALA A 138 -3.06 -7.92 -3.01
CA ALA A 138 -3.00 -8.02 -4.47
C ALA A 138 -1.72 -7.37 -5.04
N LEU A 139 -1.24 -6.27 -4.45
CA LEU A 139 0.03 -5.64 -4.82
C LEU A 139 1.25 -6.54 -4.60
N PHE A 140 1.34 -7.21 -3.44
CA PHE A 140 2.43 -8.16 -3.17
C PHE A 140 2.45 -9.28 -4.22
N TRP A 141 1.28 -9.80 -4.59
CA TRP A 141 1.17 -10.83 -5.62
C TRP A 141 1.43 -10.32 -7.03
N ALA A 142 0.99 -9.10 -7.35
CA ALA A 142 1.32 -8.45 -8.62
C ALA A 142 2.84 -8.28 -8.75
N LEU A 143 3.53 -7.92 -7.67
CA LEU A 143 4.99 -7.78 -7.64
C LEU A 143 5.69 -9.11 -7.86
N LEU A 144 5.24 -10.17 -7.19
CA LEU A 144 5.75 -11.52 -7.43
C LEU A 144 5.51 -11.98 -8.88
N GLY A 145 4.31 -11.76 -9.40
CA GLY A 145 3.96 -12.09 -10.78
C GLY A 145 4.84 -11.34 -11.79
N ASN A 146 5.09 -10.05 -11.55
CA ASN A 146 6.02 -9.27 -12.36
C ASN A 146 7.45 -9.85 -12.33
N ALA A 147 7.93 -10.30 -11.17
CA ALA A 147 9.23 -10.92 -11.05
C ALA A 147 9.33 -12.24 -11.83
N LEU A 148 8.32 -13.11 -11.71
CA LEU A 148 8.29 -14.41 -12.41
C LEU A 148 8.26 -14.26 -13.94
N VAL A 149 7.46 -13.31 -14.44
CA VAL A 149 7.36 -13.03 -15.88
C VAL A 149 8.64 -12.36 -16.38
N SER A 150 9.22 -11.42 -15.63
CA SER A 150 10.48 -10.76 -16.00
C SER A 150 11.67 -11.71 -16.01
N MET A 151 11.67 -12.75 -15.16
CA MET A 151 12.68 -13.81 -15.15
C MET A 151 12.42 -14.90 -16.20
N GLN A 152 11.42 -14.74 -17.06
CA GLN A 152 11.02 -15.70 -18.09
C GLN A 152 10.73 -17.10 -17.52
N VAL A 153 10.38 -17.20 -16.24
CA VAL A 153 9.93 -18.46 -15.63
C VAL A 153 8.56 -18.85 -16.20
N VAL A 154 7.77 -17.85 -16.59
CA VAL A 154 6.46 -18.00 -17.23
C VAL A 154 6.46 -17.20 -18.52
N GLU A 155 5.96 -17.80 -19.61
CA GLU A 155 5.89 -17.15 -20.92
C GLU A 155 4.89 -15.97 -20.94
N ASP A 156 5.34 -14.83 -21.47
CA ASP A 156 4.55 -13.61 -21.67
C ASP A 156 3.25 -13.89 -22.44
N GLY A 157 2.12 -13.32 -22.00
CA GLY A 157 0.88 -13.33 -22.77
C GLY A 157 0.14 -14.68 -22.88
N THR A 158 0.65 -15.75 -22.27
CA THR A 158 -0.07 -17.03 -22.19
C THR A 158 -1.21 -16.96 -21.15
N LEU A 159 -2.31 -17.70 -21.38
CA LEU A 159 -3.40 -17.85 -20.39
C LEU A 159 -2.86 -18.28 -19.01
N SER A 160 -1.71 -18.98 -18.98
CA SER A 160 -1.00 -19.40 -17.78
C SER A 160 -0.51 -18.23 -16.90
N SER A 161 0.04 -17.16 -17.49
CA SER A 161 0.47 -15.95 -16.76
C SER A 161 -0.73 -15.25 -16.08
N LEU A 162 -1.87 -15.20 -16.76
CA LEU A 162 -3.10 -14.61 -16.22
C LEU A 162 -3.74 -15.54 -15.16
N ILE A 163 -3.80 -16.85 -15.41
CA ILE A 163 -4.38 -17.85 -14.49
C ILE A 163 -3.57 -17.97 -13.20
N SER A 164 -2.23 -17.98 -13.27
CA SER A 164 -1.38 -17.97 -12.07
C SER A 164 -1.75 -16.79 -11.15
N ARG A 165 -2.10 -15.65 -11.74
CA ARG A 165 -2.50 -14.45 -11.00
C ARG A 165 -3.89 -14.55 -10.36
N PHE A 166 -4.86 -15.24 -10.97
CA PHE A 166 -6.22 -15.41 -10.40
C PHE A 166 -6.35 -16.62 -9.46
N VAL A 167 -5.64 -17.72 -9.72
CA VAL A 167 -5.67 -18.95 -8.91
C VAL A 167 -4.87 -18.79 -7.61
N VAL A 168 -3.84 -17.95 -7.59
CA VAL A 168 -3.05 -17.66 -6.38
C VAL A 168 -3.74 -16.65 -5.46
N LEU A 169 -4.55 -15.73 -5.99
CA LEU A 169 -5.42 -14.86 -5.19
C LEU A 169 -6.51 -15.64 -4.42
N TYR A 170 -6.91 -16.82 -4.91
CA TYR A 170 -7.94 -17.66 -4.27
C TYR A 170 -7.39 -18.53 -3.12
N TYR A 171 -6.06 -18.73 -3.00
CA TYR A 171 -5.49 -19.70 -2.05
C TYR A 171 -4.52 -19.15 -0.98
N TYR A 172 -4.14 -17.87 -0.96
CA TYR A 172 -3.14 -17.38 0.02
C TYR A 172 -3.39 -15.98 0.60
N ASP A 173 -4.58 -15.75 1.16
CA ASP A 173 -4.84 -14.62 2.07
C ASP A 173 -4.33 -14.86 3.52
N ALA A 174 -3.73 -16.01 3.82
CA ALA A 174 -3.42 -16.42 5.19
C ALA A 174 -1.97 -16.20 5.68
N PHE A 175 -1.02 -15.76 4.84
CA PHE A 175 0.42 -15.88 5.16
C PHE A 175 1.18 -14.55 5.42
N CYS A 176 0.74 -13.41 4.90
CA CYS A 176 1.52 -12.16 4.96
C CYS A 176 1.46 -11.39 6.29
N MET A 177 0.85 -11.95 7.32
CA MET A 177 0.65 -11.34 8.64
C MET A 177 1.86 -11.41 9.60
N LYS A 178 2.98 -12.03 9.20
CA LYS A 178 3.92 -12.57 10.20
C LYS A 178 5.07 -11.68 10.65
N TYR A 179 5.43 -10.56 9.99
CA TYR A 179 6.64 -9.81 10.42
C TYR A 179 6.62 -8.29 10.15
N GLY A 180 6.87 -7.47 11.19
CA GLY A 180 7.26 -6.05 11.10
C GLY A 180 7.40 -5.34 12.46
N ARG A 181 8.46 -4.56 12.70
CA ARG A 181 8.80 -3.86 13.99
C ARG A 181 9.19 -2.36 13.77
N TYR A 182 9.06 -1.50 14.80
CA TYR A 182 9.06 -0.01 14.73
C TYR A 182 10.06 0.74 15.67
N VAL A 183 10.47 1.99 15.31
CA VAL A 183 11.25 2.97 16.14
C VAL A 183 10.84 4.47 15.94
N ILE A 184 9.92 4.84 15.04
CA ILE A 184 9.93 6.17 14.40
C ILE A 184 9.08 7.28 15.08
N CYS A 185 8.02 6.94 15.81
CA CYS A 185 6.93 7.89 16.16
C CYS A 185 7.32 9.02 17.15
N LYS A 186 8.30 8.84 18.05
CA LYS A 186 8.64 9.85 19.09
C LYS A 186 9.50 11.02 18.60
N GLY A 187 10.16 10.90 17.44
CA GLY A 187 11.11 11.92 16.97
C GLY A 187 10.48 13.09 16.21
N THR A 188 9.23 12.95 15.76
CA THR A 188 8.58 13.85 14.78
C THR A 188 7.33 14.55 15.32
N ASP A 189 7.03 14.42 16.62
CA ASP A 189 5.88 15.04 17.29
C ASP A 189 4.54 14.77 16.56
N SER A 190 4.29 13.48 16.27
CA SER A 190 3.11 12.96 15.53
C SER A 190 2.84 13.54 14.13
N ARG A 191 3.74 14.35 13.57
CA ARG A 191 3.58 14.95 12.23
C ARG A 191 3.89 14.00 11.08
N ILE A 192 4.78 13.05 11.32
CA ILE A 192 5.20 12.04 10.34
C ILE A 192 5.04 10.67 10.98
N ASP A 193 4.36 9.78 10.29
CA ASP A 193 4.03 8.43 10.75
C ASP A 193 4.65 7.35 9.86
N GLY A 194 4.39 6.08 10.20
CA GLY A 194 4.89 4.96 9.43
C GLY A 194 4.28 4.89 8.02
N SER A 195 3.05 5.38 7.84
CA SER A 195 2.36 5.35 6.54
C SER A 195 3.00 6.32 5.54
N PHE A 196 3.42 7.51 5.98
CA PHE A 196 4.21 8.44 5.18
C PHE A 196 5.51 7.80 4.66
N ILE A 197 6.29 7.18 5.54
CA ILE A 197 7.57 6.58 5.16
C ILE A 197 7.36 5.38 4.23
N ALA A 198 6.33 4.56 4.51
CA ALA A 198 5.95 3.46 3.62
C ALA A 198 5.63 3.97 2.21
N THR A 199 4.75 4.97 2.08
CA THR A 199 4.41 5.55 0.78
C THR A 199 5.62 6.12 0.06
N LEU A 200 6.51 6.80 0.76
CA LEU A 200 7.74 7.35 0.16
C LEU A 200 8.60 6.24 -0.43
N LEU A 201 8.89 5.21 0.37
CA LEU A 201 9.75 4.10 -0.03
C LEU A 201 9.10 3.26 -1.14
N GLU A 202 7.79 3.01 -1.07
CA GLU A 202 7.03 2.32 -2.11
C GLU A 202 7.04 3.11 -3.41
N THR A 203 6.85 4.43 -3.36
CA THR A 203 6.87 5.28 -4.56
C THR A 203 8.24 5.25 -5.22
N LEU A 204 9.31 5.36 -4.43
CA LEU A 204 10.69 5.25 -4.92
C LEU A 204 10.97 3.86 -5.51
N ALA A 205 10.48 2.80 -4.86
CA ALA A 205 10.63 1.44 -5.36
C ALA A 205 9.93 1.27 -6.72
N VAL A 206 8.72 1.78 -6.89
CA VAL A 206 7.99 1.72 -8.18
C VAL A 206 8.69 2.53 -9.27
N ILE A 207 9.26 3.69 -8.95
CA ILE A 207 10.09 4.48 -9.89
C ILE A 207 11.30 3.65 -10.35
N VAL A 208 12.04 3.05 -9.42
CA VAL A 208 13.21 2.23 -9.72
C VAL A 208 12.82 1.00 -10.53
N LEU A 209 11.69 0.35 -10.23
CA LEU A 209 11.17 -0.78 -11.01
C LEU A 209 10.90 -0.40 -12.46
N VAL A 210 10.19 0.72 -12.71
CA VAL A 210 9.92 1.19 -14.07
C VAL A 210 11.21 1.60 -14.78
N ALA A 211 12.16 2.23 -14.08
CA ALA A 211 13.46 2.58 -14.65
C ALA A 211 14.27 1.34 -15.06
N GLY A 212 14.33 0.32 -14.20
CA GLY A 212 14.99 -0.95 -14.50
C GLY A 212 14.33 -1.68 -15.67
N TRP A 213 13.00 -1.75 -15.70
CA TRP A 213 12.25 -2.32 -16.83
C TRP A 213 12.51 -1.56 -18.15
N LYS A 214 12.59 -0.22 -18.10
CA LYS A 214 12.95 0.58 -19.28
C LYS A 214 14.35 0.27 -19.80
N ASN A 215 15.32 0.10 -18.89
CA ASN A 215 16.71 -0.18 -19.25
C ASN A 215 16.84 -1.56 -19.92
N ILE A 216 16.29 -2.61 -19.31
CA ILE A 216 16.31 -3.98 -19.86
C ILE A 216 15.66 -4.03 -21.25
N THR A 217 14.61 -3.25 -21.46
CA THR A 217 13.90 -3.25 -22.74
C THR A 217 14.61 -2.43 -23.80
N GLU A 218 15.32 -1.35 -23.47
CA GLU A 218 16.10 -0.55 -24.43
C GLU A 218 17.23 -1.36 -25.07
N ASP A 219 17.96 -2.15 -24.28
CA ASP A 219 19.05 -3.00 -24.77
C ASP A 219 18.57 -4.01 -25.85
N SER A 220 17.37 -4.59 -25.68
CA SER A 220 16.82 -5.55 -26.65
C SER A 220 16.47 -4.95 -28.02
N TRP A 221 16.12 -3.66 -28.08
CA TRP A 221 15.80 -3.00 -29.35
C TRP A 221 17.05 -2.62 -30.13
N GLU A 222 18.11 -2.20 -29.44
CA GLU A 222 19.38 -1.87 -30.09
C GLU A 222 20.01 -3.11 -30.74
N GLU A 223 19.83 -4.29 -30.14
CA GLU A 223 20.26 -5.56 -30.73
C GLU A 223 19.47 -5.91 -32.01
N GLU A 224 18.14 -5.80 -32.00
CA GLU A 224 17.30 -6.05 -33.18
C GLU A 224 17.60 -5.09 -34.34
N GLU A 225 17.79 -3.80 -34.06
CA GLU A 225 18.13 -2.80 -35.09
C GLU A 225 19.48 -3.11 -35.73
N ASN A 226 20.48 -3.49 -34.93
CA ASN A 226 21.81 -3.84 -35.44
C ASN A 226 21.82 -5.13 -36.29
N ASP A 227 20.97 -6.11 -35.98
CA ASP A 227 20.85 -7.35 -36.78
C ASP A 227 20.10 -7.10 -38.11
N TYR A 228 19.12 -6.17 -38.12
CA TYR A 228 18.43 -5.78 -39.35
C TYR A 228 19.34 -5.12 -40.40
N TYR A 229 20.38 -4.40 -39.94
CA TYR A 229 21.31 -3.67 -40.82
C TYR A 229 22.59 -4.45 -41.18
N ARG A 230 22.75 -5.70 -40.71
CA ARG A 230 23.89 -6.58 -41.00
C ARG A 230 23.59 -7.54 -42.14
#